data_AF-A0AAV6UEF1-F1
#
_entry.id   AF-A0AAV6UEF1-F1
#
_cell.length_a   1.000
_cell.length_b   1.000
_cell.length_c   1.000
_cell.angle_alpha   90.00
_cell.angle_beta   90.00
_cell.angle_gamma   90.00
#
_symmetry.space_group_name_H-M   'P 1'
#
loop_
_entity.id
_entity.type
_entity.pdbx_description
1 polymer ?
#
loop_
_entity_poly.entity_id
_entity_poly.type
_entity_poly.pdbx_seq_one_letter_code
_entity_poly.pdbx_strand_id
1 'polypeptide(L)'
;MPSMTEDETVKLDKLKGERSQLRRVFTNAARRFSDVLESTDIQTKDISSDFNKVIEKAERLFKVDEEIKAVTFEYTDEEFDIIESYRDKLTEISLNTVSIYKKISNIQKMMLGQRVPKSVWTA
;
A
#
# COMPACT_ATOMS: atom_id res chain seq x y z
N MET A 1 17.77 -29.01 -13.07
CA MET A 1 16.65 -28.05 -13.00
C MET A 1 15.61 -28.46 -14.04
N PRO A 2 14.33 -28.62 -13.71
CA PRO A 2 13.30 -28.84 -14.73
C PRO A 2 13.22 -27.60 -15.63
N SER A 3 13.23 -27.80 -16.95
CA SER A 3 13.08 -26.72 -17.92
C SER A 3 11.63 -26.27 -17.97
N MET A 4 11.38 -24.97 -17.94
CA MET A 4 10.04 -24.40 -18.16
C MET A 4 9.55 -24.76 -19.57
N THR A 5 8.25 -24.97 -19.71
CA THR A 5 7.59 -25.09 -21.00
C THR A 5 7.53 -23.73 -21.71
N GLU A 6 7.35 -23.75 -23.04
CA GLU A 6 7.19 -22.53 -23.83
C GLU A 6 5.99 -21.70 -23.35
N ASP A 7 4.90 -22.36 -22.97
CA ASP A 7 3.69 -21.74 -22.41
C ASP A 7 3.94 -21.06 -21.05
N GLU A 8 4.71 -21.70 -20.16
CA GLU A 8 5.09 -21.11 -18.87
C GLU A 8 6.01 -19.89 -19.02
N THR A 9 6.89 -19.92 -20.02
CA THR A 9 7.79 -18.81 -20.35
C THR A 9 6.99 -17.60 -20.83
N VAL A 10 6.06 -17.79 -21.77
CA VAL A 10 5.17 -16.73 -22.27
C VAL A 10 4.29 -16.17 -21.15
N LYS A 11 3.78 -17.04 -20.27
CA LYS A 11 3.00 -16.61 -19.09
C LYS A 11 3.84 -15.74 -18.15
N LEU A 12 5.06 -16.16 -17.85
CA LEU A 12 5.97 -15.42 -16.97
C LEU A 12 6.29 -14.02 -17.49
N ASP A 13 6.54 -13.88 -18.80
CA ASP A 13 6.82 -12.59 -19.41
C ASP A 13 5.63 -11.63 -19.34
N LYS A 14 4.41 -12.14 -19.54
CA LYS A 14 3.18 -11.36 -19.36
C LYS A 14 3.02 -10.89 -17.91
N LEU A 15 3.23 -11.77 -16.94
CA LEU A 15 3.14 -11.44 -15.52
C LEU A 15 4.19 -10.39 -15.11
N LYS A 16 5.44 -10.50 -15.60
CA LYS A 16 6.49 -9.50 -15.36
C LYS A 16 6.14 -8.12 -15.93
N GLY A 17 5.52 -8.10 -17.11
CA GLY A 17 4.99 -6.88 -17.71
C GLY A 17 3.89 -6.24 -16.85
N GLU A 18 2.90 -7.03 -16.44
CA GLU A 18 1.81 -6.58 -15.56
C GLU A 18 2.34 -6.07 -14.22
N ARG A 19 3.25 -6.81 -13.58
CA ARG A 19 3.93 -6.42 -12.33
C ARG A 19 4.57 -5.04 -12.46
N SER A 20 5.29 -4.80 -13.55
CA SER A 20 5.96 -3.51 -13.79
C SER A 20 4.97 -2.36 -13.91
N GLN A 21 3.82 -2.58 -14.55
CA GLN A 21 2.75 -1.59 -14.62
C GLN A 21 2.12 -1.35 -13.25
N LEU A 22 1.80 -2.43 -12.51
CA LEU A 22 1.16 -2.34 -11.19
C LEU A 22 2.05 -1.65 -10.16
N ARG A 23 3.37 -1.88 -10.19
CA ARG A 23 4.34 -1.14 -9.36
C ARG A 23 4.21 0.36 -9.57
N ARG A 24 4.21 0.83 -10.83
CA ARG A 24 4.04 2.27 -11.15
C ARG A 24 2.69 2.80 -10.67
N VAL A 25 1.62 2.04 -10.87
CA VAL A 25 0.26 2.43 -10.47
C VAL A 25 0.17 2.56 -8.95
N PHE A 26 0.69 1.57 -8.21
CA PHE A 26 0.74 1.60 -6.75
C PHE A 26 1.58 2.76 -6.24
N THR A 27 2.83 2.94 -6.73
CA THR A 27 3.69 4.05 -6.30
C THR A 27 3.03 5.41 -6.50
N ASN A 28 2.36 5.61 -7.64
CA ASN A 28 1.66 6.87 -7.91
C ASN A 28 0.45 7.08 -6.98
N ALA A 29 -0.33 6.03 -6.72
CA ALA A 29 -1.46 6.09 -5.78
C ALA A 29 -0.98 6.36 -4.35
N ALA A 30 0.03 5.63 -3.91
CA ALA A 30 0.70 5.78 -2.63
C ALA A 30 1.20 7.21 -2.40
N ARG A 31 1.93 7.77 -3.37
CA ARG A 31 2.42 9.15 -3.30
C ARG A 31 1.29 10.17 -3.20
N ARG A 32 0.31 10.10 -4.11
CA ARG A 32 -0.84 11.03 -4.09
C ARG A 32 -1.58 10.99 -2.77
N PHE A 33 -1.73 9.80 -2.20
CA PHE A 33 -2.40 9.65 -0.92
C PHE A 33 -1.55 10.20 0.23
N SER A 34 -0.24 9.99 0.25
CA SER A 34 0.66 10.67 1.19
C SER A 34 0.55 12.20 1.11
N ASP A 35 0.50 12.77 -0.10
CA ASP A 35 0.32 14.22 -0.29
C ASP A 35 -1.02 14.70 0.32
N VAL A 36 -2.09 13.90 0.21
CA VAL A 36 -3.39 14.19 0.84
C VAL A 36 -3.29 14.13 2.37
N LEU A 37 -2.56 13.16 2.92
CA LEU A 37 -2.36 13.03 4.37
C LEU A 37 -1.56 14.19 4.99
N GLU A 38 -0.73 14.86 4.19
CA GLU A 38 0.06 16.02 4.61
C GLU A 38 -0.68 17.36 4.45
N SER A 39 -1.82 17.37 3.75
CA SER A 39 -2.65 18.56 3.56
C SER A 39 -3.22 19.07 4.91
N THR A 40 -3.40 20.39 5.02
CA THR A 40 -4.04 21.02 6.20
C THR A 40 -5.57 21.01 6.15
N ASP A 41 -6.17 20.73 4.99
CA ASP A 41 -7.63 20.78 4.76
C ASP A 41 -8.20 19.40 4.42
N ILE A 42 -7.99 18.44 5.33
CA ILE A 42 -8.37 17.04 5.09
C ILE A 42 -9.83 16.81 5.47
N GLN A 43 -10.65 16.46 4.48
CA GLN A 43 -11.99 15.92 4.73
C GLN A 43 -11.92 14.40 4.96
N THR A 44 -12.47 13.92 6.08
CA THR A 44 -12.45 12.49 6.48
C THR A 44 -13.01 11.52 5.45
N LYS A 45 -14.03 11.95 4.70
CA LYS A 45 -14.67 11.11 3.67
C LYS A 45 -13.74 10.82 2.50
N ASP A 46 -12.86 11.76 2.17
CA ASP A 46 -11.93 11.64 1.05
C ASP A 46 -10.76 10.71 1.40
N ILE A 47 -10.30 10.72 2.66
CA ILE A 47 -9.26 9.81 3.16
C ILE A 47 -9.64 8.34 2.98
N SER A 48 -10.86 7.96 3.37
CA SER A 48 -11.27 6.55 3.33
C SER A 48 -11.34 6.03 1.89
N SER A 49 -11.91 6.83 0.99
CA SER A 49 -12.02 6.44 -0.43
C SER A 49 -10.66 6.33 -1.09
N ASP A 50 -9.76 7.29 -0.85
CA ASP A 50 -8.44 7.28 -1.48
C ASP A 50 -7.52 6.21 -0.88
N PHE A 51 -7.63 5.94 0.42
CA PHE A 51 -6.93 4.82 1.06
C PHE A 51 -7.34 3.47 0.45
N ASN A 52 -8.65 3.24 0.28
CA ASN A 52 -9.14 2.00 -0.34
C ASN A 52 -8.61 1.82 -1.77
N LYS A 53 -8.48 2.90 -2.55
CA LYS A 53 -7.86 2.82 -3.88
C LYS A 53 -6.39 2.38 -3.79
N VAL A 54 -5.62 2.87 -2.80
CA VAL A 54 -4.23 2.43 -2.59
C VAL A 54 -4.19 0.94 -2.26
N ILE A 55 -5.07 0.47 -1.36
CA ILE A 55 -5.19 -0.94 -0.98
C ILE A 55 -5.49 -1.82 -2.20
N GLU A 56 -6.49 -1.46 -3.01
CA GLU A 56 -6.84 -2.20 -4.22
C GLU A 56 -5.67 -2.32 -5.21
N LYS A 57 -4.84 -1.27 -5.34
CA LYS A 57 -3.66 -1.31 -6.21
C LYS A 57 -2.57 -2.21 -5.64
N ALA A 58 -2.38 -2.18 -4.33
CA ALA A 58 -1.40 -3.03 -3.65
C ALA A 58 -1.80 -4.50 -3.71
N GLU A 59 -3.06 -4.83 -3.42
CA GLU A 59 -3.59 -6.20 -3.51
C GLU A 59 -3.40 -6.80 -4.91
N ARG A 60 -3.68 -6.01 -5.94
CA ARG A 60 -3.44 -6.43 -7.33
C ARG A 60 -1.96 -6.70 -7.61
N LEU A 61 -1.07 -5.81 -7.13
CA LEU A 61 0.37 -6.00 -7.29
C LEU A 61 0.85 -7.29 -6.61
N PHE A 62 0.49 -7.48 -5.33
CA PHE A 62 0.94 -8.64 -4.56
C PHE A 62 0.36 -9.94 -5.09
N LYS A 63 -0.85 -9.93 -5.64
CA LYS A 63 -1.40 -11.10 -6.32
C LYS A 63 -0.54 -11.51 -7.52
N VAL A 64 -0.13 -10.55 -8.35
CA VAL A 64 0.75 -10.82 -9.50
C VAL A 64 2.12 -11.29 -9.05
N ASP A 65 2.65 -10.75 -7.95
CA ASP A 65 3.87 -11.29 -7.33
C ASP A 65 3.65 -12.78 -6.97
N GLU A 66 2.65 -13.15 -6.19
CA GLU A 66 2.40 -14.57 -5.85
C GLU A 66 2.22 -15.47 -7.09
N GLU A 67 1.59 -14.97 -8.15
CA GLU A 67 1.48 -15.70 -9.43
C GLU A 67 2.84 -15.90 -10.12
N ILE A 68 3.75 -14.94 -10.05
CA ILE A 68 5.12 -15.09 -10.55
C ILE A 68 5.87 -16.12 -9.73
N LYS A 69 5.78 -16.04 -8.39
CA LYS A 69 6.42 -17.00 -7.49
C LYS A 69 5.96 -18.43 -7.76
N ALA A 70 4.67 -18.64 -8.03
CA ALA A 70 4.12 -19.94 -8.37
C ALA A 70 4.69 -20.52 -9.68
N VAL A 71 5.16 -19.65 -10.59
CA VAL A 71 5.73 -20.04 -11.89
C VAL A 71 7.25 -20.19 -11.81
N THR A 72 7.96 -19.32 -11.07
CA THR A 72 9.43 -19.36 -10.96
C THR A 72 9.94 -20.24 -9.82
N PHE A 73 9.06 -20.68 -8.92
CA PHE A 73 9.33 -21.40 -7.66
C PHE A 73 10.13 -20.62 -6.61
N GLU A 74 11.04 -19.74 -7.02
CA GLU A 74 11.82 -18.87 -6.14
C GLU A 74 11.95 -17.46 -6.73
N TYR A 75 12.12 -16.49 -5.84
CA TYR A 75 12.59 -15.16 -6.17
C TYR A 75 14.09 -15.08 -5.97
N THR A 76 14.74 -14.21 -6.73
CA THR A 76 16.08 -13.75 -6.34
C THR A 76 15.99 -12.89 -5.07
N ASP A 77 17.08 -12.81 -4.30
CA ASP A 77 17.13 -11.94 -3.11
C ASP A 77 16.79 -10.48 -3.47
N GLU A 78 17.30 -9.98 -4.61
CA GLU A 78 16.98 -8.65 -5.11
C GLU A 78 15.48 -8.46 -5.40
N GLU A 79 14.81 -9.47 -5.98
CA GLU A 79 13.37 -9.40 -6.22
C GLU A 79 12.58 -9.43 -4.91
N PHE A 80 13.04 -10.22 -3.94
CA PHE A 80 12.44 -10.29 -2.62
C PHE A 80 12.54 -8.94 -1.89
N ASP A 81 13.72 -8.32 -1.87
CA ASP A 81 13.94 -7.00 -1.28
C ASP A 81 13.04 -5.93 -1.92
N ILE A 82 12.88 -5.98 -3.24
CA ILE A 82 11.97 -5.08 -3.95
C ILE A 82 10.53 -5.32 -3.51
N ILE A 83 10.07 -6.58 -3.44
CA ILE A 83 8.69 -6.91 -3.02
C ILE A 83 8.44 -6.43 -1.58
N GLU A 84 9.36 -6.69 -0.66
CA GLU A 84 9.26 -6.23 0.73
C GLU A 84 9.23 -4.70 0.80
N SER A 85 10.01 -3.99 0.00
CA SER A 85 9.96 -2.51 -0.03
C SER A 85 8.57 -1.96 -0.38
N TYR A 86 7.80 -2.64 -1.24
CA TYR A 86 6.42 -2.26 -1.56
C TYR A 86 5.44 -2.59 -0.42
N ARG A 87 5.67 -3.69 0.30
CA ARG A 87 4.89 -4.07 1.49
C ARG A 87 5.14 -3.11 2.64
N ASP A 88 6.39 -2.72 2.86
CA ASP A 88 6.77 -1.70 3.83
C ASP A 88 6.10 -0.37 3.51
N LYS A 89 6.10 0.03 2.24
CA LYS A 89 5.43 1.26 1.82
C LYS A 89 3.93 1.24 2.10
N LEU A 90 3.26 0.11 1.85
CA LEU A 90 1.84 -0.03 2.19
C LEU A 90 1.61 0.04 3.70
N THR A 91 2.49 -0.57 4.48
CA THR A 91 2.43 -0.58 5.94
C THR A 91 2.60 0.83 6.50
N GLU A 92 3.59 1.58 6.03
CA GLU A 92 3.82 2.98 6.39
C GLU A 92 2.56 3.83 6.14
N ILE A 93 1.97 3.71 4.94
CA ILE A 93 0.75 4.45 4.57
C ILE A 93 -0.42 4.07 5.48
N SER A 94 -0.57 2.79 5.78
CA SER A 94 -1.65 2.28 6.65
C SER A 94 -1.52 2.83 8.08
N LEU A 95 -0.30 2.85 8.63
CA LEU A 95 -0.02 3.42 9.95
C LEU A 95 -0.29 4.93 10.00
N ASN A 96 0.14 5.67 8.97
CA ASN A 96 -0.12 7.11 8.86
C ASN A 96 -1.62 7.41 8.79
N THR A 97 -2.37 6.60 8.03
CA THR A 97 -3.83 6.70 7.92
C THR A 97 -4.51 6.51 9.27
N VAL A 98 -4.14 5.45 10.01
CA VAL A 98 -4.68 5.19 11.36
C VAL A 98 -4.35 6.33 12.33
N SER A 99 -3.14 6.88 12.25
CA SER A 99 -2.72 8.04 13.06
C SER A 99 -3.60 9.26 12.81
N ILE A 100 -3.90 9.56 11.53
CA ILE A 100 -4.76 10.69 11.16
C ILE A 100 -6.20 10.49 11.62
N TYR A 101 -6.78 9.30 11.46
CA TYR A 101 -8.11 9.01 12.00
C TYR A 101 -8.18 9.20 13.52
N LYS A 102 -7.14 8.79 14.26
CA LYS A 102 -7.04 9.05 15.71
C LYS A 102 -7.01 10.55 16.00
N LYS A 103 -6.21 11.33 15.28
CA LYS A 103 -6.15 12.80 15.43
C LYS A 103 -7.52 13.45 15.21
N ILE A 104 -8.19 13.12 14.11
CA ILE A 104 -9.51 13.68 13.78
C ILE A 104 -10.56 13.31 14.84
N SER A 105 -10.61 12.04 15.26
CA SER A 105 -11.52 11.59 16.31
C SER A 105 -11.30 12.35 17.62
N ASN A 106 -10.06 12.63 18.00
CA ASN A 106 -9.75 13.39 19.21
C ASN A 106 -10.18 14.85 19.09
N ILE A 107 -9.99 15.49 17.95
CA ILE A 107 -10.47 16.86 17.70
C ILE A 107 -12.01 16.92 17.83
N GLN A 108 -12.73 15.96 17.23
CA GLN A 108 -14.19 15.87 17.33
C GLN A 108 -14.65 15.69 18.78
N LYS A 109 -13.98 14.84 19.57
CA LYS A 109 -14.27 14.67 21.00
C LYS A 109 -14.10 15.99 21.77
N MET A 110 -13.08 16.79 21.48
CA MET A 110 -12.88 18.10 22.10
C MET A 110 -13.99 19.09 21.73
N MET A 111 -14.37 19.16 20.45
CA MET A 111 -15.49 20.00 19.99
C MET A 111 -16.81 19.63 20.69
N LEU A 112 -16.99 18.34 21.02
CA LEU A 112 -18.14 17.82 21.75
C LEU A 112 -18.00 17.91 23.28
N GLY A 113 -16.93 18.52 23.81
CA GLY A 113 -16.69 18.68 25.25
C GLY A 113 -16.31 17.39 26.00
N GLN A 114 -15.92 16.33 25.28
CA GLN A 114 -15.51 15.05 25.89
C GLN A 114 -14.04 15.08 26.30
N ARG A 115 -13.69 14.43 27.43
CA ARG A 115 -12.30 14.33 27.91
C ARG A 115 -11.45 13.49 26.94
N VAL A 116 -10.34 14.07 26.46
CA VAL A 116 -9.30 13.37 25.71
C VAL A 116 -8.09 13.07 26.62
N PRO A 117 -7.54 11.85 26.62
CA PRO A 117 -6.39 11.50 27.48
C PRO A 117 -5.16 12.37 27.21
N LYS A 118 -4.42 12.75 28.27
CA LYS A 118 -3.23 13.62 28.16
C LYS A 118 -2.08 13.01 27.35
N SER A 119 -1.97 11.69 27.29
CA SER A 119 -0.94 10.96 26.53
C SER A 119 -1.03 11.14 25.01
N VAL A 120 -2.10 11.77 24.51
CA VAL A 120 -2.33 12.03 23.08
C VAL A 120 -1.59 13.29 22.60
N TRP A 121 -1.21 14.19 23.51
CA TRP A 121 -0.61 15.49 23.18
C TRP A 121 0.92 15.49 23.18
N THR A 122 1.53 14.42 23.67
CA THR A 122 2.98 14.26 23.80
C THR A 122 3.43 13.17 22.82
N ALA A 123 3.52 13.54 21.55
CA ALA A 123 4.23 12.80 20.51
C ALA A 123 5.08 13.79 19.72
#